data_AF-A0A844WUN5-F1
#
_entry.id   AF-A0A844WUN5-F1
#
_cell.length_a   1.000
_cell.length_b   1.000
_cell.length_c   1.000
_cell.angle_alpha   90.00
_cell.angle_beta   90.00
_cell.angle_gamma   90.00
#
_symmetry.space_group_name_H-M   'P 1'
#
loop_
_entity.id
_entity.type
_entity.pdbx_description
1 polymer ?
#
loop_
_entity_poly.entity_id
_entity_poly.type
_entity_poly.pdbx_seq_one_letter_code
_entity_poly.pdbx_strand_id
1 'polypeptide(L)'
;DLEKGGNYLTGADQRLLYANDNYCAFIRKTLSDQIFYLSTFFVTFVLLMPAIYMCFSLILDLDLKNESLIYITFVIILITSLVALYISIPEIYQNLFTRRGSPIIFNRKTGKVYINESYFFNFKVLRNPL
;
A
#
# COMPACT_ATOMS: atom_id res chain seq x y z
N ASP A 1 19.26 -26.89 13.80
CA ASP A 1 18.34 -26.03 14.56
C ASP A 1 18.01 -24.77 13.78
N LEU A 2 16.72 -24.44 13.65
CA LEU A 2 16.26 -23.23 12.97
C LEU A 2 16.40 -22.04 13.93
N GLU A 3 17.43 -21.21 13.76
CA GLU A 3 17.44 -19.90 14.39
C GLU A 3 16.37 -19.03 13.72
N LYS A 4 15.22 -18.89 14.38
CA LYS A 4 14.33 -17.75 14.12
C LYS A 4 15.18 -16.50 14.34
N GLY A 5 15.19 -15.59 13.36
CA GLY A 5 15.76 -14.26 13.51
C GLY A 5 15.02 -13.57 14.66
N GLY A 6 15.52 -13.77 15.87
CA GLY A 6 14.95 -13.15 17.04
C GLY A 6 15.30 -11.68 17.01
N ASN A 7 14.38 -10.85 17.48
CA ASN A 7 14.64 -9.45 17.84
C ASN A 7 15.75 -9.28 18.91
N TYR A 8 16.47 -10.36 19.25
CA TYR A 8 17.55 -10.45 20.24
C TYR A 8 18.94 -10.19 19.65
N LEU A 9 19.07 -10.14 18.32
CA LEU A 9 20.28 -9.61 17.68
C LEU A 9 20.21 -8.08 17.73
N THR A 10 20.72 -7.50 18.81
CA THR A 10 20.93 -6.06 18.98
C THR A 10 21.79 -5.53 17.83
N GLY A 11 21.16 -5.08 16.75
CA GLY A 11 21.82 -4.58 15.53
C GLY A 11 21.33 -5.18 14.21
N ALA A 12 20.49 -6.23 14.24
CA ALA A 12 19.88 -6.76 13.03
C ALA A 12 18.76 -5.84 12.53
N ASP A 13 18.67 -5.66 11.20
CA ASP A 13 17.56 -4.95 10.56
C ASP A 13 16.24 -5.59 10.98
N GLN A 14 15.30 -4.78 11.49
CA GLN A 14 13.95 -5.21 11.91
C GLN A 14 13.13 -5.82 10.77
N ARG A 15 13.61 -5.67 9.53
CA ARG A 15 13.06 -6.30 8.34
C ARG A 15 13.50 -7.74 8.16
N LEU A 16 14.56 -8.22 8.83
CA LEU A 16 14.97 -9.61 8.74
C LEU A 16 13.96 -10.52 9.46
N LEU A 17 13.28 -11.38 8.70
CA LEU A 17 12.32 -12.35 9.23
C LEU A 17 13.02 -13.65 9.65
N TYR A 18 13.96 -14.11 8.81
CA TYR A 18 14.57 -15.42 8.92
C TYR A 18 15.89 -15.47 8.15
N ALA A 19 16.90 -16.15 8.70
CA ALA A 19 18.13 -16.46 7.99
C ALA A 19 18.63 -17.85 8.37
N ASN A 20 19.12 -18.60 7.38
CA ASN A 20 19.96 -19.78 7.57
C ASN A 20 21.06 -19.84 6.49
N ASP A 21 21.77 -20.96 6.41
CA ASP A 21 22.86 -21.14 5.44
C ASP A 21 22.40 -21.10 3.98
N ASN A 22 21.13 -21.42 3.70
CA ASN A 22 20.60 -21.52 2.36
C ASN A 22 19.76 -20.29 1.95
N TYR A 23 19.01 -19.72 2.89
CA TYR A 23 17.96 -18.75 2.64
C TYR A 23 17.97 -17.61 3.65
N CYS A 24 17.61 -16.43 3.18
CA CYS A 24 17.35 -15.25 3.99
C CYS A 24 16.00 -14.65 3.57
N ALA A 25 15.14 -14.28 4.51
CA ALA A 25 13.83 -13.71 4.23
C ALA A 25 13.68 -12.33 4.90
N PHE A 26 13.22 -11.35 4.13
CA PHE A 26 13.05 -9.97 4.58
C PHE A 26 11.60 -9.51 4.40
N ILE A 27 11.05 -8.87 5.43
CA ILE A 27 9.77 -8.16 5.40
C ILE A 27 9.92 -6.87 4.58
N ARG A 28 8.92 -6.52 3.78
CA ARG A 28 8.95 -5.34 2.90
C ARG A 28 8.60 -4.03 3.59
N LYS A 29 7.71 -4.05 4.59
CA LYS A 29 7.30 -2.87 5.36
C LYS A 29 7.52 -3.09 6.86
N THR A 30 8.11 -2.12 7.55
CA THR A 30 8.06 -2.14 9.02
C THR A 30 6.64 -1.80 9.49
N LEU A 31 6.37 -1.98 10.79
CA LEU A 31 5.10 -1.53 11.37
C LEU A 31 4.93 -0.02 11.26
N SER A 32 6.01 0.74 11.41
CA SER A 32 6.00 2.20 11.24
C SER A 32 5.66 2.59 9.80
N ASP A 33 6.29 1.93 8.81
CA ASP A 33 5.98 2.15 7.39
C ASP A 33 4.49 1.89 7.11
N GLN A 34 3.97 0.76 7.60
CA GLN A 34 2.57 0.38 7.40
C GLN A 34 1.59 1.40 7.98
N ILE A 35 1.84 1.90 9.20
CA ILE A 35 1.01 2.94 9.83
C ILE A 35 1.11 4.25 9.06
N PHE A 36 2.31 4.63 8.63
CA PHE A 36 2.54 5.87 7.90
C PHE A 36 1.82 5.89 6.54
N TYR A 37 1.94 4.82 5.77
CA TYR A 37 1.23 4.72 4.49
C TYR A 37 -0.28 4.65 4.72
N LEU A 38 -0.74 3.87 5.71
CA LEU A 38 -2.15 3.79 6.04
C LEU A 38 -2.72 5.17 6.40
N SER A 39 -2.04 5.93 7.28
CA SER A 39 -2.51 7.25 7.69
C SER A 39 -2.54 8.23 6.53
N THR A 40 -1.49 8.23 5.70
CA THR A 40 -1.39 9.10 4.52
C THR A 40 -2.54 8.83 3.56
N PHE A 41 -2.74 7.57 3.16
CA PHE A 41 -3.80 7.23 2.22
C PHE A 41 -5.20 7.40 2.82
N PHE A 42 -5.37 7.11 4.12
CA PHE A 42 -6.65 7.34 4.81
C PHE A 42 -7.03 8.82 4.83
N VAL A 43 -6.08 9.72 5.15
CA VAL A 43 -6.31 11.17 5.09
C VAL A 43 -6.67 11.60 3.67
N THR A 44 -5.95 11.11 2.65
CA THR A 44 -6.30 11.43 1.25
C THR A 44 -7.71 10.99 0.88
N PHE A 45 -8.12 9.78 1.28
CA PHE A 45 -9.45 9.25 1.01
C PHE A 45 -10.55 10.09 1.68
N VAL A 46 -10.37 10.45 2.95
CA VAL A 46 -11.33 11.28 3.69
C VAL A 46 -11.45 12.68 3.10
N LEU A 47 -10.35 13.29 2.63
CA LEU A 47 -10.38 14.62 2.00
C LEU A 47 -10.96 14.61 0.58
N LEU A 48 -10.74 13.52 -0.18
CA LEU A 48 -11.23 13.40 -1.56
C LEU A 48 -12.76 13.27 -1.63
N MET A 49 -13.39 12.61 -0.66
CA MET A 49 -14.85 12.43 -0.63
C MET A 49 -15.66 13.74 -0.68
N PRO A 50 -15.45 14.71 0.23
CA PRO A 50 -16.14 15.99 0.15
C PRO A 50 -15.68 16.83 -1.05
N ALA A 51 -14.42 16.73 -1.46
CA ALA A 51 -13.91 17.47 -2.62
C ALA A 51 -14.62 17.04 -3.92
N ILE A 52 -14.86 15.74 -4.12
CA ILE A 52 -15.60 15.20 -5.26
C ILE A 52 -17.05 15.67 -5.23
N TYR A 53 -17.71 15.61 -4.07
CA TYR A 53 -19.08 16.11 -3.91
C TYR A 53 -19.17 17.59 -4.31
N MET A 54 -18.28 18.43 -3.77
CA MET A 54 -18.25 19.87 -4.08
C MET A 54 -17.98 20.13 -5.56
N CYS A 55 -17.02 19.42 -6.17
CA CYS A 55 -16.74 19.55 -7.60
C CYS A 55 -17.96 19.16 -8.44
N PHE A 56 -18.64 18.07 -8.09
CA PHE A 56 -19.82 17.61 -8.81
C PHE A 56 -20.96 18.63 -8.71
N SER A 57 -21.23 19.17 -7.52
CA SER A 57 -22.24 20.24 -7.34
C SER A 57 -21.91 21.48 -8.17
N LEU A 58 -20.66 21.95 -8.14
CA LEU A 58 -20.23 23.12 -8.92
C LEU A 58 -20.35 22.90 -10.43
N ILE A 59 -20.04 21.70 -10.93
CA ILE A 59 -20.20 21.36 -12.35
C ILE A 59 -21.67 21.46 -12.78
N LEU A 60 -22.62 21.09 -11.92
CA LEU A 60 -24.06 21.19 -12.21
C LEU A 60 -24.57 22.63 -12.20
N ASP A 61 -23.96 23.50 -11.37
CA ASP A 61 -24.37 24.91 -11.25
C ASP A 61 -23.75 25.81 -12.33
N LEU A 62 -22.64 25.40 -12.94
CA LEU A 62 -21.91 26.20 -13.95
C LEU A 62 -22.61 26.17 -15.32
N ASP A 63 -22.77 27.35 -15.92
CA ASP A 63 -23.23 27.48 -17.30
C ASP A 63 -22.06 27.37 -18.28
N LEU A 64 -22.08 26.30 -19.09
CA LEU A 64 -21.03 25.98 -20.07
C LEU A 64 -20.75 27.13 -21.04
N LYS A 65 -21.77 27.93 -21.37
CA LYS A 65 -21.64 28.98 -22.40
C LYS A 65 -20.84 30.19 -21.91
N ASN A 66 -20.98 30.53 -20.64
CA ASN A 66 -20.31 31.70 -20.06
C ASN A 66 -19.01 31.31 -19.37
N GLU A 67 -18.95 30.12 -18.74
CA GLU A 67 -17.87 29.72 -17.84
C GLU A 67 -17.11 28.49 -18.34
N SER A 68 -16.95 28.34 -19.67
CA SER A 68 -16.38 27.15 -20.31
C SER A 68 -15.00 26.73 -19.76
N LEU A 69 -14.09 27.68 -19.49
CA LEU A 69 -12.77 27.37 -18.93
C LEU A 69 -12.87 26.85 -17.50
N ILE A 70 -13.70 27.49 -16.66
CA ILE A 70 -13.92 27.07 -15.27
C ILE A 70 -14.55 25.69 -15.24
N TYR A 71 -15.55 25.44 -16.07
CA TYR A 71 -16.17 24.13 -16.24
C TYR A 71 -15.15 23.04 -16.58
N ILE A 72 -14.30 23.27 -17.60
CA ILE A 72 -13.25 22.31 -17.99
C ILE A 72 -12.28 22.04 -16.83
N THR A 73 -11.88 23.08 -16.07
CA THR A 73 -10.99 22.88 -14.92
C THR A 73 -11.60 21.98 -13.85
N PHE A 74 -12.88 22.15 -13.51
CA PHE A 74 -13.56 21.29 -12.54
C PHE A 74 -13.73 19.86 -13.04
N VAL A 75 -13.97 19.66 -14.34
CA VAL A 75 -13.99 18.31 -14.94
C VAL A 75 -12.64 17.63 -14.81
N ILE A 76 -11.54 18.34 -15.06
CA ILE A 76 -10.17 17.79 -14.89
C ILE A 76 -9.90 17.46 -13.41
N ILE A 77 -10.30 18.32 -12.48
CA ILE A 77 -10.17 18.07 -11.03
C ILE A 77 -10.99 16.85 -10.60
N LEU A 78 -12.20 16.69 -11.14
CA LEU A 78 -13.04 15.53 -10.87
C LEU A 78 -12.38 14.23 -11.37
N ILE A 79 -11.83 14.22 -12.58
CA ILE A 79 -11.14 13.04 -13.12
C ILE A 79 -9.90 12.71 -12.29
N THR A 80 -9.07 13.70 -11.95
CA THR A 80 -7.85 13.47 -11.16
C THR A 80 -8.16 12.99 -9.74
N SER A 81 -9.22 13.49 -9.11
CA SER A 81 -9.67 13.01 -7.80
C SER A 81 -10.19 11.57 -7.83
N LEU A 82 -10.89 11.16 -8.89
CA LEU A 82 -11.29 9.76 -9.10
C LEU A 82 -10.09 8.83 -9.29
N VAL A 83 -9.07 9.27 -10.05
CA VAL A 83 -7.81 8.51 -10.19
C VAL A 83 -7.09 8.40 -8.85
N ALA A 84 -7.04 9.47 -8.06
CA ALA A 84 -6.45 9.44 -6.72
C ALA A 84 -7.20 8.47 -5.78
N LEU A 85 -8.53 8.43 -5.84
CA LEU A 85 -9.32 7.42 -5.12
C LEU A 85 -8.99 5.99 -5.56
N TYR A 86 -8.90 5.75 -6.87
CA TYR A 86 -8.55 4.44 -7.41
C TYR A 86 -7.19 3.92 -6.91
N ILE A 87 -6.21 4.81 -6.73
CA ILE A 87 -4.88 4.47 -6.20
C ILE A 87 -4.90 4.30 -4.67
N SER A 88 -5.63 5.18 -3.95
CA SER A 88 -5.65 5.15 -2.48
C SER A 88 -6.39 3.96 -1.89
N ILE A 89 -7.48 3.48 -2.51
CA ILE A 89 -8.27 2.36 -1.99
C ILE A 89 -7.45 1.07 -1.85
N PRO A 90 -6.69 0.60 -2.87
CA PRO A 90 -5.81 -0.56 -2.74
C PRO A 90 -4.75 -0.40 -1.65
N GLU A 91 -4.17 0.79 -1.52
CA GLU A 91 -3.15 1.05 -0.51
C GLU A 91 -3.73 1.04 0.92
N ILE A 92 -4.89 1.63 1.14
CA ILE A 92 -5.60 1.56 2.43
C ILE A 92 -5.89 0.09 2.75
N TYR A 93 -6.45 -0.64 1.80
CA TYR A 93 -6.77 -2.05 1.96
C TYR A 93 -5.52 -2.88 2.29
N GLN A 94 -4.44 -2.68 1.54
CA GLN A 94 -3.18 -3.39 1.76
C GLN A 94 -2.62 -3.08 3.15
N ASN A 95 -2.56 -1.82 3.54
CA ASN A 95 -1.96 -1.42 4.81
C ASN A 95 -2.88 -1.71 6.01
N LEU A 96 -4.18 -1.98 5.82
CA LEU A 96 -5.09 -2.50 6.86
C LEU A 96 -5.00 -4.02 7.01
N PHE A 97 -5.05 -4.76 5.90
CA PHE A 97 -5.34 -6.20 5.92
C PHE A 97 -4.13 -7.08 5.60
N THR A 98 -3.08 -6.56 4.96
CA THR A 98 -1.87 -7.34 4.69
C THR A 98 -0.85 -7.16 5.80
N ARG A 99 -0.28 -8.27 6.29
CA ARG A 99 0.77 -8.22 7.32
C ARG A 99 2.09 -7.83 6.65
N ARG A 100 2.45 -6.54 6.68
CA ARG A 100 3.79 -5.99 6.33
C ARG A 100 4.36 -6.40 4.95
N GLY A 101 3.50 -6.82 4.03
CA GLY A 101 3.85 -7.34 2.71
C GLY A 101 4.38 -8.78 2.74
N SER A 102 4.30 -9.47 1.60
CA SER A 102 4.98 -10.77 1.42
C SER A 102 6.49 -10.60 1.54
N PRO A 103 7.21 -11.57 2.13
CA PRO A 103 8.64 -11.47 2.31
C PRO A 103 9.40 -11.64 1.00
N ILE A 104 10.53 -10.95 0.89
CA ILE A 104 11.55 -11.16 -0.15
C ILE A 104 12.45 -12.30 0.34
N ILE A 105 12.60 -13.36 -0.44
CA ILE A 105 13.41 -14.53 -0.07
C ILE A 105 14.63 -14.58 -0.98
N PHE A 106 15.82 -14.48 -0.37
CA PHE A 106 17.10 -14.62 -1.05
C PHE A 106 17.69 -16.00 -0.81
N ASN A 107 18.08 -16.70 -1.88
CA ASN A 107 18.84 -17.94 -1.80
C ASN A 107 20.33 -17.63 -1.88
N ARG A 108 21.03 -17.83 -0.76
CA ARG A 108 22.47 -17.54 -0.62
C ARG A 108 23.35 -18.44 -1.47
N LYS A 109 22.91 -19.66 -1.78
CA LYS A 109 23.67 -20.64 -2.57
C LYS A 109 23.59 -20.38 -4.07
N THR A 110 22.43 -19.93 -4.55
CA THR A 110 22.18 -19.74 -5.99
C THR A 110 22.21 -18.28 -6.43
N GLY A 111 22.22 -17.33 -5.47
CA GLY A 111 22.10 -15.90 -5.76
C GLY A 111 20.71 -15.47 -6.24
N LYS A 112 19.72 -16.37 -6.24
CA LYS A 112 18.37 -16.09 -6.72
C LYS A 112 17.54 -15.36 -5.66
N VAL A 113 16.75 -14.39 -6.10
CA VAL A 113 15.77 -13.67 -5.28
C VAL A 113 14.37 -14.07 -5.71
N TYR A 114 13.53 -14.46 -4.76
CA TYR A 114 12.13 -14.79 -4.95
C TYR A 114 11.29 -13.69 -4.32
N ILE A 115 10.45 -13.07 -5.15
CA ILE A 115 9.52 -12.03 -4.74
C ILE A 115 8.12 -12.57 -5.01
N ASN A 116 7.29 -12.65 -3.97
CA ASN A 116 5.90 -13.02 -4.15
C ASN A 116 5.06 -11.76 -4.32
N GLU A 117 4.60 -11.48 -5.52
CA GLU A 117 3.74 -10.33 -5.84
C GLU A 117 2.24 -10.64 -5.71
N SER A 118 1.81 -11.60 -4.88
CA SER A 118 0.37 -11.80 -4.66
C SER A 118 -0.24 -10.56 -3.98
N TYR A 119 -0.67 -9.59 -4.80
CA TYR A 119 -1.06 -8.22 -4.43
C TYR A 119 -2.47 -8.14 -3.83
N PHE A 120 -3.34 -9.13 -4.03
CA PHE A 120 -4.78 -8.97 -3.73
C PHE A 120 -5.42 -10.05 -2.84
N PHE A 121 -4.89 -11.27 -2.78
CA PHE A 121 -5.49 -12.34 -1.98
C PHE A 121 -4.42 -13.25 -1.40
N ASN A 122 -3.88 -12.88 -0.25
CA ASN A 122 -3.21 -13.85 0.59
C ASN A 122 -3.82 -13.83 1.98
N PHE A 123 -5.12 -14.16 2.05
CA PHE A 123 -5.75 -14.70 3.25
C PHE A 123 -5.27 -16.13 3.53
N LYS A 124 -3.97 -16.39 3.43
CA LYS A 124 -3.41 -17.53 4.14
C LYS A 124 -3.36 -17.11 5.60
N VAL A 125 -4.54 -17.20 6.22
CA VAL A 125 -4.69 -17.54 7.62
C VAL A 125 -3.56 -18.47 7.97
N LEU A 126 -2.84 -18.08 9.01
CA LEU A 126 -1.69 -18.70 9.64
C LEU A 126 -1.89 -20.22 9.86
N ARG A 127 -1.88 -21.04 8.80
CA ARG A 127 -1.67 -22.47 8.88
C ARG A 127 -0.21 -22.70 8.54
N ASN A 128 0.54 -22.98 9.60
CA ASN A 128 1.85 -23.59 9.55
C ASN A 128 1.83 -24.68 8.46
N PRO A 129 2.63 -24.59 7.38
CA PRO A 129 2.89 -25.76 6.57
C PRO A 129 3.91 -26.59 7.34
N LEU A 130 3.40 -27.38 8.29
CA LEU A 130 4.09 -28.37 9.13
C LEU A 130 5.17 -27.79 10.06
#